data_AF-Q2FVN0-F1
#
_entry.id   AF-Q2FVN0-F1
#
_cell.length_a   1.000
_cell.length_b   1.000
_cell.length_c   1.000
_cell.angle_alpha   90.00
_cell.angle_beta   90.00
_cell.angle_gamma   90.00
#
_symmetry.space_group_name_H-M   'P 1'
#
loop_
_entity.id
_entity.type
_entity.pdbx_description
1 polymer ?
#
loop_
_entity_poly.entity_id
_entity_poly.type
_entity_poly.pdbx_seq_one_letter_code
_entity_poly.pdbx_strand_id
1 'polypeptide(L)'
;MYKINIIRSDSVYNNILKAPINDRDSIFTKEILVPFKKKFEVQHMPIYNDDKQTMSAIQFLDAFQISPKDLRMSDQMSIQYLNNDFWSNCEKYLKVAIDQFSNYSISSQVSNYHFTVLLGDRQKPLMYLNKNRGGDGGIPGYIMIYLVPSTSTINSMKSLIAHEVNHNMRYQYIDWDGGSLIELIIAEGLAENYVESLYGKAHIGPWVTNTN
;
A
#
# COMPACT_ATOMS: atom_id res chain seq x y z
N MET A 1 10.28 16.02 -13.10
CA MET A 1 10.19 15.90 -11.63
C MET A 1 8.80 15.38 -11.30
N TYR A 2 8.70 14.30 -10.53
CA TYR A 2 7.41 13.75 -10.09
C TYR A 2 7.00 14.38 -8.75
N LYS A 3 5.71 14.32 -8.44
CA LYS A 3 5.13 14.72 -7.16
C LYS A 3 4.63 13.48 -6.42
N ILE A 4 4.89 13.39 -5.12
CA ILE A 4 4.29 12.37 -4.25
C ILE A 4 3.18 13.04 -3.43
N ASN A 5 1.95 12.60 -3.64
CA ASN A 5 0.79 13.01 -2.86
C ASN A 5 0.60 11.96 -1.75
N ILE A 6 1.05 12.27 -0.54
CA ILE A 6 0.89 11.40 0.62
C ILE A 6 -0.47 11.68 1.27
N ILE A 7 -1.30 10.65 1.38
CA ILE A 7 -2.57 10.70 2.12
C ILE A 7 -2.30 10.17 3.53
N ARG A 8 -2.38 11.06 4.52
CA ARG A 8 -2.11 10.80 5.95
C ARG A 8 -3.27 10.05 6.61
N SER A 9 -3.25 8.73 6.52
CA SER A 9 -4.31 7.88 7.08
C SER A 9 -4.46 8.02 8.60
N ASP A 10 -3.38 8.33 9.33
CA ASP A 10 -3.42 8.63 10.77
C ASP A 10 -4.36 9.79 11.11
N SER A 11 -4.30 10.86 10.32
CA SER A 11 -5.20 12.01 10.47
C SER A 11 -6.64 11.62 10.15
N VAL A 12 -6.85 10.82 9.10
CA VAL A 12 -8.18 10.32 8.72
C VAL A 12 -8.77 9.41 9.79
N TYR A 13 -7.98 8.49 10.34
CA TYR A 13 -8.40 7.60 11.42
C TYR A 13 -8.77 8.37 12.70
N ASN A 14 -8.01 9.41 13.07
CA ASN A 14 -8.38 10.28 14.19
C ASN A 14 -9.72 11.01 13.96
N ASN A 15 -10.05 11.36 12.72
CA ASN A 15 -11.35 11.95 12.38
C ASN A 15 -12.48 10.91 12.42
N ILE A 16 -12.23 9.71 11.89
CA ILE A 16 -13.16 8.56 11.94
C ILE A 16 -13.52 8.19 13.37
N LEU A 17 -12.55 8.15 14.30
CA LEU A 17 -12.79 7.84 15.70
C LEU A 17 -13.73 8.83 16.40
N LYS A 18 -13.73 10.09 15.97
CA LYS A 18 -14.60 11.16 16.50
C LYS A 18 -15.98 11.18 15.85
N ALA A 19 -16.15 10.52 14.71
CA ALA A 19 -17.38 10.53 13.94
C ALA A 19 -18.37 9.43 14.40
N PRO A 20 -19.69 9.66 14.23
CA PRO A 20 -20.70 8.62 14.36
C PRO A 20 -20.39 7.42 13.44
N ILE A 21 -20.70 6.20 13.89
CA ILE A 21 -20.36 4.96 13.17
C ILE A 21 -20.87 4.99 11.71
N ASN A 22 -22.06 5.56 11.48
CA ASN A 22 -22.69 5.63 10.15
C ASN A 22 -21.95 6.55 9.15
N ASP A 23 -21.13 7.49 9.64
CA ASP A 23 -20.41 8.45 8.80
C ASP A 23 -18.99 7.99 8.48
N ARG A 24 -18.48 6.96 9.17
CA ARG A 24 -17.07 6.55 9.12
C ARG A 24 -16.62 6.08 7.74
N ASP A 25 -17.43 5.25 7.08
CA ASP A 25 -17.14 4.80 5.72
C ASP A 25 -17.15 5.98 4.75
N SER A 26 -18.08 6.92 4.89
CA SER A 26 -18.15 8.11 4.03
C SER A 26 -16.91 9.00 4.19
N ILE A 27 -16.41 9.17 5.42
CA ILE A 27 -15.16 9.88 5.69
C ILE A 27 -13.98 9.14 5.05
N PHE A 28 -13.88 7.83 5.25
CA PHE A 28 -12.82 7.02 4.67
C PHE A 28 -12.85 7.07 3.13
N THR A 29 -14.01 6.92 2.51
CA THR A 29 -14.17 7.01 1.06
C THR A 29 -13.74 8.37 0.55
N LYS A 30 -14.19 9.47 1.17
CA LYS A 30 -13.84 10.82 0.75
C LYS A 30 -12.35 11.12 0.89
N GLU A 31 -11.74 10.75 2.02
CA GLU A 31 -10.39 11.18 2.36
C GLU A 31 -9.30 10.20 1.89
N ILE A 32 -9.62 8.91 1.73
CA ILE A 32 -8.69 7.86 1.25
C ILE A 32 -9.04 7.40 -0.16
N LEU A 33 -10.28 6.96 -0.41
CA LEU A 33 -10.61 6.29 -1.67
C LEU A 33 -10.73 7.25 -2.86
N VAL A 34 -11.26 8.46 -2.67
CA VAL A 34 -11.36 9.47 -3.74
C VAL A 34 -9.98 9.84 -4.30
N PRO A 35 -8.94 10.13 -3.49
CA PRO A 35 -7.58 10.29 -4.00
C PRO A 35 -7.05 9.10 -4.81
N PHE A 36 -7.51 7.88 -4.49
CA PHE A 36 -7.14 6.63 -5.18
C PHE A 36 -8.17 6.19 -6.22
N LYS A 37 -9.15 7.04 -6.60
CA LYS A 37 -10.29 6.62 -7.44
C LYS A 37 -9.85 5.98 -8.75
N LYS A 38 -8.88 6.56 -9.45
CA LYS A 38 -8.40 6.02 -10.73
C LYS A 38 -7.78 4.64 -10.60
N LYS A 39 -7.11 4.34 -9.47
CA LYS A 39 -6.60 2.99 -9.18
C LYS A 39 -7.73 1.97 -9.21
N PHE A 40 -8.79 2.25 -8.46
CA PHE A 40 -9.93 1.35 -8.36
C PHE A 40 -10.75 1.30 -9.66
N GLU A 41 -10.83 2.39 -10.42
CA GLU A 41 -11.44 2.39 -11.76
C GLU A 41 -10.71 1.43 -12.73
N VAL A 42 -9.38 1.42 -12.74
CA VAL A 42 -8.58 0.47 -13.54
C VAL A 42 -8.83 -0.98 -13.12
N GLN A 43 -9.10 -1.21 -11.84
CA GLN A 43 -9.42 -2.53 -11.29
C GLN A 43 -10.92 -2.86 -11.35
N HIS A 44 -11.73 -2.02 -11.99
CA HIS A 44 -13.19 -2.16 -12.07
C HIS A 44 -13.89 -2.29 -10.71
N MET A 45 -13.36 -1.60 -9.68
CA MET A 45 -13.93 -1.55 -8.34
C MET A 45 -14.53 -0.17 -8.07
N PRO A 46 -15.82 -0.07 -7.71
CA PRO A 46 -16.45 1.20 -7.37
C PRO A 46 -16.00 1.63 -5.97
N ILE A 47 -15.70 2.92 -5.78
CA ILE A 47 -15.32 3.45 -4.46
C ILE A 47 -16.52 3.64 -3.51
N TYR A 48 -17.74 3.61 -4.06
CA TYR A 48 -18.99 3.57 -3.31
C TYR A 48 -19.63 2.20 -3.50
N ASN A 49 -20.41 1.75 -2.52
CA ASN A 49 -21.18 0.51 -2.68
C ASN A 49 -22.20 0.70 -3.81
N ASP A 50 -22.26 -0.29 -4.70
CA ASP A 50 -23.16 -0.36 -5.84
C ASP A 50 -23.77 -1.76 -5.85
N ASP A 51 -25.08 -1.86 -5.66
CA ASP A 51 -25.82 -3.14 -5.57
C ASP A 51 -25.66 -4.01 -6.83
N LYS A 52 -25.19 -3.43 -7.94
CA LYS A 52 -24.95 -4.14 -9.21
C LYS A 52 -23.56 -4.75 -9.33
N GLN A 53 -22.63 -4.38 -8.47
CA GLN A 53 -21.24 -4.85 -8.53
C GLN A 53 -20.94 -5.80 -7.36
N THR A 54 -20.06 -6.76 -7.61
CA THR A 54 -19.77 -7.83 -6.64
C THR A 54 -18.94 -7.37 -5.45
N MET A 55 -18.07 -6.37 -5.65
CA MET A 55 -17.14 -5.90 -4.62
C MET A 55 -16.79 -4.43 -4.84
N SER A 56 -17.01 -3.59 -3.82
CA SER A 56 -16.53 -2.22 -3.76
C SER A 56 -15.08 -2.15 -3.26
N ALA A 57 -14.43 -1.01 -3.48
CA ALA A 57 -13.05 -0.78 -3.02
C ALA A 57 -12.92 -0.95 -1.50
N ILE A 58 -13.89 -0.49 -0.70
CA ILE A 58 -13.84 -0.69 0.75
C ILE A 58 -13.98 -2.17 1.13
N GLN A 59 -14.86 -2.93 0.48
CA GLN A 59 -15.03 -4.36 0.70
C GLN A 59 -13.78 -5.16 0.31
N PHE A 60 -13.10 -4.78 -0.77
CA PHE A 60 -11.80 -5.35 -1.13
C PHE A 60 -10.76 -5.10 -0.03
N LEU A 61 -10.65 -3.85 0.42
CA LEU A 61 -9.68 -3.47 1.44
C LEU A 61 -9.94 -4.11 2.80
N ASP A 62 -11.19 -4.45 3.12
CA ASP A 62 -11.59 -5.14 4.37
C ASP A 62 -10.97 -6.55 4.53
N ALA A 63 -10.38 -7.11 3.47
CA ALA A 63 -9.56 -8.31 3.54
C ALA A 63 -8.20 -8.08 4.23
N PHE A 64 -7.77 -6.82 4.36
CA PHE A 64 -6.47 -6.42 4.92
C PHE A 64 -6.61 -5.47 6.11
N GLN A 65 -7.45 -4.44 5.98
CA GLN A 65 -7.50 -3.33 6.92
C GLN A 65 -8.38 -3.59 8.14
N ILE A 66 -8.20 -2.78 9.18
CA ILE A 66 -9.25 -2.50 10.16
C ILE A 66 -10.31 -1.64 9.46
N SER A 67 -11.51 -2.20 9.25
CA SER A 67 -12.60 -1.49 8.58
C SER A 67 -12.93 -0.18 9.30
N PRO A 68 -13.28 0.92 8.60
CA PRO A 68 -13.54 2.22 9.23
C PRO A 68 -14.59 2.17 10.34
N LYS A 69 -15.66 1.40 10.13
CA LYS A 69 -16.70 1.12 11.13
C LYS A 69 -16.18 0.35 12.34
N ASP A 70 -15.15 -0.47 12.17
CA ASP A 70 -14.58 -1.33 13.21
C ASP A 70 -13.44 -0.70 13.99
N LEU A 71 -12.92 0.46 13.55
CA LEU A 71 -11.92 1.21 14.29
C LEU A 71 -12.42 1.58 15.70
N ARG A 72 -11.59 1.36 16.72
CA ARG A 72 -11.88 1.61 18.14
C ARG A 72 -10.81 2.50 18.76
N MET A 73 -11.13 3.09 19.92
CA MET A 73 -10.16 3.89 20.69
C MET A 73 -8.92 3.06 21.12
N SER A 74 -9.05 1.74 21.25
CA SER A 74 -7.92 0.83 21.49
C SER A 74 -6.90 0.81 20.34
N ASP A 75 -7.29 1.19 19.12
CA ASP A 75 -6.40 1.26 17.96
C ASP A 75 -5.58 2.56 17.94
N GLN A 76 -5.80 3.48 18.88
CA GLN A 76 -5.11 4.76 18.96
C GLN A 76 -3.58 4.60 19.01
N MET A 77 -3.08 3.55 19.68
CA MET A 77 -1.64 3.28 19.72
C MET A 77 -1.10 2.92 18.33
N SER A 78 -1.83 2.10 17.56
CA SER A 78 -1.48 1.78 16.17
C SER A 78 -1.49 3.03 15.29
N ILE A 79 -2.47 3.93 15.48
CA ILE A 79 -2.54 5.22 14.78
C ILE A 79 -1.31 6.08 15.12
N GLN A 80 -0.88 6.11 16.39
CA GLN A 80 0.28 6.89 16.83
C GLN A 80 1.61 6.42 16.26
N TYR A 81 1.75 5.16 15.83
CA TYR A 81 2.93 4.71 15.09
C TYR A 81 3.08 5.40 13.73
N LEU A 82 1.97 5.83 13.13
CA LEU A 82 1.93 6.54 11.86
C LEU A 82 2.12 8.06 12.08
N ASN A 83 3.10 8.44 12.89
CA ASN A 83 3.42 9.82 13.25
C ASN A 83 4.21 10.56 12.14
N ASN A 84 4.56 11.82 12.37
CA ASN A 84 5.26 12.63 11.37
C ASN A 84 6.56 12.00 10.85
N ASP A 85 7.36 11.43 11.74
CA ASP A 85 8.62 10.78 11.35
C ASP A 85 8.36 9.56 10.46
N PHE A 86 7.34 8.76 10.75
CA PHE A 86 6.94 7.63 9.93
C PHE A 86 6.66 8.06 8.48
N TRP A 87 5.86 9.10 8.28
CA TRP A 87 5.49 9.54 6.93
C TRP A 87 6.63 10.25 6.21
N SER A 88 7.44 11.05 6.92
CA SER A 88 8.67 11.63 6.35
C SER A 88 9.66 10.55 5.90
N ASN A 89 9.78 9.47 6.68
CA ASN A 89 10.56 8.30 6.28
C ASN A 89 9.98 7.60 5.05
N CYS A 90 8.66 7.39 4.99
CA CYS A 90 8.00 6.83 3.81
C CYS A 90 8.26 7.66 2.55
N GLU A 91 8.15 8.99 2.63
CA GLU A 91 8.46 9.89 1.51
C GLU A 91 9.91 9.74 1.04
N LYS A 92 10.85 9.67 1.99
CA LYS A 92 12.27 9.43 1.70
C LYS A 92 12.47 8.07 1.02
N TYR A 93 11.82 7.01 1.50
CA TYR A 93 11.94 5.68 0.92
C TYR A 93 11.37 5.61 -0.49
N LEU A 94 10.22 6.25 -0.73
CA LEU A 94 9.65 6.39 -2.08
C LEU A 94 10.60 7.11 -3.02
N LYS A 95 11.17 8.24 -2.62
CA LYS A 95 12.12 8.98 -3.46
C LYS A 95 13.35 8.15 -3.80
N VAL A 96 13.95 7.50 -2.80
CA VAL A 96 15.10 6.60 -3.03
C VAL A 96 14.74 5.48 -4.00
N ALA A 97 13.60 4.82 -3.80
CA ALA A 97 13.18 3.70 -4.65
C ALA A 97 12.77 4.14 -6.06
N ILE A 98 12.20 5.34 -6.25
CA ILE A 98 11.83 5.85 -7.59
C ILE A 98 13.08 6.36 -8.31
N ASP A 99 13.91 7.16 -7.64
CA ASP A 99 15.08 7.82 -8.24
C ASP A 99 16.16 6.82 -8.65
N GLN A 100 16.27 5.68 -7.96
CA GLN A 100 17.25 4.64 -8.30
C GLN A 100 17.07 4.09 -9.73
N PHE A 101 15.86 4.08 -10.29
CA PHE A 101 15.64 3.66 -11.68
C PHE A 101 16.36 4.57 -12.70
N SER A 102 16.57 5.85 -12.37
CA SER A 102 17.26 6.78 -13.26
C SER A 102 18.73 6.39 -13.49
N ASN A 103 19.36 5.70 -12.53
CA ASN A 103 20.72 5.16 -12.69
C ASN A 103 20.80 4.09 -13.79
N TYR A 104 19.66 3.51 -14.18
CA TYR A 104 19.52 2.52 -15.24
C TYR A 104 18.86 3.10 -16.50
N SER A 105 18.80 4.43 -16.63
CA SER A 105 18.12 5.13 -17.73
C SER A 105 16.62 4.80 -17.84
N ILE A 106 16.00 4.33 -16.77
CA ILE A 106 14.56 4.11 -16.67
C ILE A 106 13.94 5.33 -16.00
N SER A 107 12.97 5.96 -16.66
CA SER A 107 12.27 7.14 -16.14
C SER A 107 10.83 6.81 -15.76
N SER A 108 10.26 7.57 -14.82
CA SER A 108 8.84 7.46 -14.52
C SER A 108 8.01 8.04 -15.68
N GLN A 109 7.08 7.26 -16.24
CA GLN A 109 6.09 7.70 -17.22
C GLN A 109 4.93 8.47 -16.56
N VAL A 110 4.76 8.33 -15.25
CA VAL A 110 3.83 9.15 -14.47
C VAL A 110 4.54 10.33 -13.79
N SER A 111 3.84 11.45 -13.65
CA SER A 111 4.33 12.64 -12.96
C SER A 111 3.78 12.78 -11.54
N ASN A 112 2.78 11.97 -11.16
CA ASN A 112 2.13 12.02 -9.86
C ASN A 112 2.03 10.62 -9.29
N TYR A 113 2.54 10.45 -8.07
CA TYR A 113 2.34 9.28 -7.23
C TYR A 113 1.36 9.63 -6.13
N HIS A 114 0.47 8.71 -5.79
CA HIS A 114 -0.42 8.75 -4.64
C HIS A 114 0.00 7.63 -3.69
N PHE A 115 0.26 7.97 -2.44
CA PHE A 115 0.77 7.03 -1.45
C PHE A 115 -0.03 7.11 -0.16
N THR A 116 -0.36 5.96 0.41
CA THR A 116 -0.88 5.86 1.77
C THR A 116 -0.51 4.53 2.42
N VAL A 117 -0.66 4.47 3.74
CA VAL A 117 -0.48 3.27 4.55
C VAL A 117 -1.75 3.09 5.36
N LEU A 118 -2.45 1.98 5.23
CA LEU A 118 -3.64 1.66 5.99
C LEU A 118 -3.29 0.77 7.18
N LEU A 119 -3.99 0.96 8.30
CA LEU A 119 -3.89 0.06 9.43
C LEU A 119 -4.46 -1.30 9.05
N GLY A 120 -3.57 -2.29 9.01
CA GLY A 120 -3.92 -3.69 8.84
C GLY A 120 -4.57 -4.25 10.09
N ASP A 121 -5.45 -5.22 9.91
CA ASP A 121 -6.01 -6.01 11.00
C ASP A 121 -5.30 -7.38 11.07
N ARG A 122 -4.61 -7.61 12.19
CA ARG A 122 -3.85 -8.86 12.44
C ARG A 122 -4.73 -10.11 12.48
N GLN A 123 -6.04 -9.96 12.66
CA GLN A 123 -7.00 -11.06 12.67
C GLN A 123 -7.38 -11.49 11.25
N LYS A 124 -7.09 -10.66 10.23
CA LYS A 124 -7.39 -10.97 8.83
C LYS A 124 -6.39 -11.99 8.28
N PRO A 125 -6.85 -13.07 7.60
CA PRO A 125 -5.97 -14.11 7.08
C PRO A 125 -4.86 -13.58 6.18
N LEU A 126 -5.15 -12.62 5.29
CA LEU A 126 -4.15 -12.05 4.39
C LEU A 126 -3.08 -11.27 5.14
N MET A 127 -3.42 -10.54 6.20
CA MET A 127 -2.41 -9.89 7.03
C MET A 127 -1.57 -10.91 7.79
N TYR A 128 -2.19 -11.94 8.37
CA TYR A 128 -1.48 -12.99 9.09
C TYR A 128 -0.46 -13.72 8.20
N LEU A 129 -0.88 -14.13 6.99
CA LEU A 129 -0.03 -14.84 6.02
C LEU A 129 1.18 -13.98 5.60
N ASN A 130 0.98 -12.67 5.42
CA ASN A 130 2.02 -11.75 5.01
C ASN A 130 2.83 -11.15 6.19
N LYS A 131 2.80 -11.79 7.36
CA LYS A 131 3.50 -11.34 8.58
C LYS A 131 3.20 -9.86 8.90
N ASN A 132 1.92 -9.52 8.82
CA ASN A 132 1.33 -8.24 9.19
C ASN A 132 1.77 -7.02 8.36
N ARG A 133 2.21 -7.24 7.13
CA ARG A 133 2.56 -6.18 6.18
C ARG A 133 2.34 -6.62 4.74
N GLY A 134 2.00 -5.70 3.85
CA GLY A 134 1.87 -5.95 2.42
C GLY A 134 1.51 -4.67 1.68
N GLY A 135 1.35 -4.72 0.37
CA GLY A 135 0.97 -3.55 -0.41
C GLY A 135 0.35 -3.87 -1.75
N ASP A 136 -0.03 -2.81 -2.44
CA ASP A 136 -0.45 -2.81 -3.83
C ASP A 136 0.16 -1.57 -4.50
N GLY A 137 1.23 -1.80 -5.26
CA GLY A 137 1.86 -0.86 -6.16
C GLY A 137 1.61 -1.15 -7.64
N GLY A 138 0.70 -2.06 -7.97
CA GLY A 138 0.54 -2.60 -9.33
C GLY A 138 -0.02 -1.60 -10.36
N ILE A 139 -0.66 -0.52 -9.91
CA ILE A 139 -1.25 0.49 -10.79
C ILE A 139 -0.34 1.73 -10.88
N PRO A 140 0.14 2.11 -12.08
CA PRO A 140 0.99 3.28 -12.27
C PRO A 140 0.52 4.54 -11.53
N GLY A 141 1.38 5.09 -10.70
CA GLY A 141 1.11 6.29 -9.91
C GLY A 141 0.31 6.07 -8.62
N TYR A 142 -0.05 4.84 -8.24
CA TYR A 142 -0.76 4.54 -7.00
C TYR A 142 -0.08 3.42 -6.20
N ILE A 143 0.27 3.71 -4.95
CA ILE A 143 0.88 2.75 -4.03
C ILE A 143 0.13 2.80 -2.70
N MET A 144 -0.38 1.64 -2.27
CA MET A 144 -1.10 1.51 -1.00
C MET A 144 -0.46 0.41 -0.17
N ILE A 145 -0.07 0.71 1.07
CA ILE A 145 0.52 -0.27 1.99
C ILE A 145 -0.52 -0.67 3.04
N TYR A 146 -0.51 -1.92 3.48
CA TYR A 146 -1.26 -2.44 4.63
C TYR A 146 -0.28 -2.82 5.73
N LEU A 147 -0.47 -2.30 6.94
CA LEU A 147 0.52 -2.45 8.01
C LEU A 147 -0.16 -2.63 9.36
N VAL A 148 0.14 -3.70 10.10
CA VAL A 148 -0.07 -3.72 11.55
C VAL A 148 1.21 -3.17 12.19
N PRO A 149 1.19 -1.99 12.82
CA PRO A 149 2.40 -1.37 13.32
C PRO A 149 3.03 -2.16 14.47
N SER A 150 4.34 -2.34 14.37
CA SER A 150 5.23 -2.90 15.39
C SER A 150 6.66 -2.48 15.05
N THR A 151 7.60 -2.56 15.98
CA THR A 151 9.01 -2.24 15.68
C THR A 151 9.53 -3.00 14.46
N SER A 152 9.18 -4.29 14.32
CA SER A 152 9.61 -5.12 13.20
C SER A 152 8.99 -4.67 11.86
N THR A 153 7.68 -4.47 11.81
CA THR A 153 6.98 -4.08 10.58
C THR A 153 7.36 -2.66 10.15
N ILE A 154 7.57 -1.74 11.08
CA ILE A 154 8.06 -0.38 10.79
C ILE A 154 9.47 -0.42 10.19
N ASN A 155 10.37 -1.24 10.73
CA ASN A 155 11.74 -1.39 10.20
C ASN A 155 11.78 -1.98 8.78
N SER A 156 10.73 -2.72 8.38
CA SER A 156 10.61 -3.28 7.02
C SER A 156 10.02 -2.32 5.98
N MET A 157 9.60 -1.12 6.37
CA MET A 157 8.90 -0.20 5.46
C MET A 157 9.71 0.20 4.23
N LYS A 158 11.03 0.37 4.37
CA LYS A 158 11.88 0.72 3.22
C LYS A 158 11.89 -0.39 2.16
N SER A 159 11.96 -1.66 2.58
CA SER A 159 11.95 -2.79 1.65
C SER A 159 10.57 -2.98 1.04
N LEU A 160 9.52 -2.91 1.85
CA LEU A 160 8.15 -3.00 1.36
C LEU A 160 7.83 -1.90 0.34
N ILE A 161 8.23 -0.65 0.60
CA ILE A 161 8.04 0.45 -0.35
C ILE A 161 8.86 0.21 -1.63
N ALA A 162 10.10 -0.25 -1.53
CA ALA A 162 10.91 -0.54 -2.73
C ALA A 162 10.29 -1.65 -3.57
N HIS A 163 9.75 -2.70 -2.93
CA HIS A 163 9.02 -3.78 -3.58
C HIS A 163 7.82 -3.20 -4.38
N GLU A 164 6.94 -2.43 -3.74
CA GLU A 164 5.78 -1.86 -4.43
C GLU A 164 6.14 -0.82 -5.50
N VAL A 165 7.21 -0.05 -5.30
CA VAL A 165 7.73 0.87 -6.32
C VAL A 165 8.26 0.12 -7.54
N ASN A 166 8.83 -1.08 -7.35
CA ASN A 166 9.24 -1.91 -8.48
C ASN A 166 8.02 -2.30 -9.33
N HIS A 167 6.96 -2.81 -8.71
CA HIS A 167 5.70 -3.06 -9.42
C HIS A 167 5.20 -1.80 -10.14
N ASN A 168 5.19 -0.67 -9.43
CA ASN A 168 4.68 0.57 -9.98
C ASN A 168 5.46 1.06 -11.20
N MET A 169 6.78 0.93 -11.17
CA MET A 169 7.63 1.28 -12.30
C MET A 169 7.48 0.25 -13.43
N ARG A 170 7.47 -1.05 -13.12
CA ARG A 170 7.33 -2.13 -14.11
C ARG A 170 6.06 -1.95 -14.95
N TYR A 171 4.91 -1.77 -14.32
CA TYR A 171 3.63 -1.64 -15.02
C TYR A 171 3.42 -0.27 -15.70
N GLN A 172 4.40 0.65 -15.64
CA GLN A 172 4.44 1.81 -16.54
C GLN A 172 5.00 1.47 -17.93
N TYR A 173 5.67 0.32 -18.07
CA TYR A 173 6.36 -0.08 -19.30
C TYR A 173 5.79 -1.34 -19.93
N ILE A 174 5.09 -2.16 -19.16
CA ILE A 174 4.49 -3.40 -19.63
C ILE A 174 3.08 -3.58 -19.11
N ASP A 175 2.24 -4.20 -19.93
CA ASP A 175 0.87 -4.53 -19.57
C ASP A 175 0.85 -5.78 -18.68
N TRP A 176 0.03 -5.73 -17.64
CA TRP A 176 -0.24 -6.90 -16.81
C TRP A 176 -1.10 -7.92 -17.58
N ASP A 177 -0.71 -9.19 -17.54
CA ASP A 177 -1.33 -10.24 -18.38
C ASP A 177 -2.59 -10.89 -17.76
N GLY A 178 -3.03 -10.41 -16.60
CA GLY A 178 -4.10 -11.03 -15.82
C GLY A 178 -3.62 -11.96 -14.70
N GLY A 179 -2.31 -12.05 -14.46
CA GLY A 179 -1.75 -12.77 -13.31
C GLY A 179 -1.47 -14.23 -13.60
N SER A 180 -0.94 -14.54 -14.79
CA SER A 180 -0.44 -15.88 -15.08
C SER A 180 0.69 -16.26 -14.10
N LEU A 181 0.94 -17.56 -13.95
CA LEU A 181 2.02 -18.01 -13.04
C LEU A 181 3.39 -17.44 -13.44
N ILE A 182 3.67 -17.32 -14.74
CA ILE A 182 4.93 -16.73 -15.23
C ILE A 182 4.99 -15.24 -14.89
N GLU A 183 3.88 -14.51 -15.05
CA GLU A 183 3.79 -13.10 -14.70
C GLU A 183 4.04 -12.88 -13.21
N LEU A 184 3.41 -13.69 -12.34
CA LEU A 184 3.59 -13.61 -10.89
C LEU A 184 5.03 -13.93 -10.47
N ILE A 185 5.64 -14.99 -11.03
CA ILE A 185 7.03 -15.35 -10.72
C ILE A 185 7.99 -14.20 -11.11
N ILE A 186 7.77 -13.58 -12.28
CA ILE A 186 8.62 -12.48 -12.76
C ILE A 186 8.38 -11.22 -11.94
N ALA A 187 7.13 -10.81 -11.74
CA ALA A 187 6.79 -9.57 -11.05
C ALA A 187 7.29 -9.58 -9.60
N GLU A 188 6.97 -10.63 -8.84
CA GLU A 188 7.37 -10.77 -7.43
C GLU A 188 8.89 -10.97 -7.30
N GLY A 189 9.47 -11.80 -8.17
CA GLY A 189 10.91 -12.06 -8.16
C GLY A 189 11.75 -10.82 -8.46
N LEU A 190 11.33 -9.98 -9.41
CA LEU A 190 11.99 -8.71 -9.71
C LEU A 190 11.81 -7.69 -8.59
N ALA A 191 10.63 -7.65 -7.96
CA ALA A 191 10.37 -6.75 -6.84
C ALA A 191 11.26 -7.09 -5.63
N GLU A 192 11.40 -8.37 -5.28
CA GLU A 192 12.31 -8.82 -4.22
C GLU A 192 13.79 -8.63 -4.59
N ASN A 193 14.18 -8.88 -5.84
CA ASN A 193 15.55 -8.63 -6.27
C ASN A 193 15.90 -7.13 -6.23
N TYR A 194 14.92 -6.26 -6.49
CA TYR A 194 15.09 -4.82 -6.36
C TYR A 194 15.33 -4.38 -4.92
N VAL A 195 14.61 -4.97 -3.97
CA VAL A 195 14.85 -4.78 -2.53
C VAL A 195 16.27 -5.22 -2.16
N GLU A 196 16.71 -6.39 -2.61
CA GLU A 196 18.06 -6.89 -2.37
C GLU A 196 19.12 -5.95 -2.97
N SER A 197 18.92 -5.45 -4.18
CA SER A 197 19.83 -4.51 -4.85
C SER A 197 19.98 -3.19 -4.09
N LEU A 198 18.88 -2.66 -3.55
CA LEU A 198 18.88 -1.40 -2.81
C LEU A 198 19.42 -1.50 -1.39
N TYR A 199 19.09 -2.58 -0.68
CA TYR A 199 19.29 -2.66 0.77
C TYR A 199 20.07 -3.91 1.22
N GLY A 200 20.31 -4.87 0.34
CA GLY A 200 20.98 -6.13 0.64
C GLY A 200 20.04 -7.25 1.11
N LYS A 201 20.55 -8.49 1.08
CA LYS A 201 19.80 -9.73 1.37
C LYS A 201 19.07 -9.75 2.71
N ALA A 202 19.55 -9.01 3.72
CA ALA A 202 18.91 -8.98 5.04
C ALA A 202 17.54 -8.27 5.05
N HIS A 203 17.17 -7.58 3.97
CA HIS A 203 15.93 -6.80 3.88
C HIS A 203 14.85 -7.44 2.99
N ILE A 204 15.14 -8.59 2.36
CA ILE A 204 14.16 -9.33 1.54
C ILE A 204 12.98 -9.79 2.39
N GLY A 205 11.83 -9.90 1.75
CA GLY A 205 10.57 -10.25 2.37
C GLY A 205 10.51 -11.69 2.89
N PRO A 206 9.48 -12.01 3.70
CA PRO A 206 9.29 -13.35 4.23
C PRO A 206 8.93 -14.38 3.14
N TRP A 207 8.49 -13.93 1.96
CA TRP A 207 7.94 -14.75 0.88
C TRP A 207 8.98 -15.62 0.17
N VAL A 208 10.25 -15.19 0.16
CA VAL A 208 11.37 -15.96 -0.42
C VAL A 208 12.23 -16.67 0.62
N THR A 209 12.03 -16.37 1.91
CA THR A 209 12.83 -16.91 3.01
C THR A 209 12.10 -17.91 3.90
N ASN A 210 10.77 -17.94 3.85
CA ASN A 210 9.94 -18.89 4.61
C ASN A 210 9.11 -19.73 3.63
N THR A 211 9.54 -20.97 3.40
CA THR A 211 8.65 -22.04 2.95
C THR A 211 8.10 -22.66 4.24
N ASN A 212 6.79 -22.55 4.52
CA ASN A 212 6.19 -23.21 5.69
C ASN A 212 6.61 -24.68 5.81
#